data_AF-A0A3N4RY66-F1
#
_entry.id   AF-A0A3N4RY66-F1
#
_cell.length_a   1.000
_cell.length_b   1.000
_cell.length_c   1.000
_cell.angle_alpha   90.00
_cell.angle_beta   90.00
_cell.angle_gamma   90.00
#
_symmetry.space_group_name_H-M   'P 1'
#
loop_
_entity.id
_entity.type
_entity.pdbx_description
1 polymer ?
#
loop_
_entity_poly.entity_id
_entity_poly.type
_entity_poly.pdbx_seq_one_letter_code
_entity_poly.pdbx_strand_id
1 'polypeptide(L)' 'MPTLLAVLRRLDSGPRGLTEAQAEERLARFGENTVPAAHEAPWPRLFVRSLRDPFTAVLGCLGLVSAAVSAWGRRR' A
#
# COMPACT_ATOMS: atom_id res chain seq x y z
N MET A 1 17.74 -15.32 26.26
CA MET A 1 17.67 -13.92 25.82
C MET A 1 19.08 -13.41 25.61
N PRO A 2 19.44 -12.86 24.43
CA PRO A 2 20.78 -12.30 24.24
C PRO A 2 21.02 -11.12 25.18
N THR A 3 22.26 -10.95 25.65
CA THR A 3 22.64 -9.82 26.50
C THR A 3 22.76 -8.54 25.67
N LEU A 4 22.54 -7.37 26.29
CA LEU A 4 22.64 -6.06 25.62
C LEU A 4 23.99 -5.89 24.88
N LEU A 5 25.09 -6.28 25.52
CA LEU A 5 26.44 -6.22 24.95
C LEU A 5 26.60 -7.13 23.71
N ALA A 6 25.92 -8.28 23.67
CA ALA A 6 25.94 -9.17 22.52
C ALA A 6 25.18 -8.57 21.33
N VAL A 7 24.06 -7.88 21.60
CA VAL A 7 23.29 -7.17 20.57
C VAL A 7 24.09 -5.97 20.02
N LEU A 8 24.70 -5.18 20.90
CA LEU A 8 25.54 -4.04 20.50
C LEU A 8 26.73 -4.47 19.65
N ARG A 9 27.43 -5.55 20.02
CA ARG A 9 28.50 -6.13 19.20
C ARG A 9 28.00 -6.61 17.85
N ARG A 10 26.82 -7.24 17.80
CA ARG A 10 26.24 -7.73 16.53
C ARG A 10 25.82 -6.60 15.59
N LEU A 11 25.52 -5.42 16.12
CA LEU A 11 25.14 -4.22 15.37
C LEU A 11 26.33 -3.27 15.13
N ASP A 12 27.55 -3.68 15.51
CA ASP A 12 28.75 -2.85 15.55
C ASP A 12 28.47 -1.46 16.15
N SER A 13 27.71 -1.44 17.24
CA SER A 13 27.24 -0.21 17.90
C SER A 13 27.82 -0.12 19.31
N GLY A 14 28.12 1.09 19.74
CA GLY A 14 28.60 1.37 21.09
C GLY A 14 27.45 1.61 22.07
N PRO A 15 27.72 1.54 23.39
CA PRO A 15 26.74 1.94 24.41
C PRO A 15 26.37 3.43 24.35
N ARG A 16 27.14 4.26 23.63
CA ARG A 16 26.87 5.68 23.37
C ARG A 16 26.13 5.92 22.04
N GLY A 17 25.78 4.87 21.30
CA GLY A 17 25.22 4.98 19.96
C GLY A 17 26.27 5.09 18.86
N LEU A 18 25.85 5.55 17.69
CA LEU A 18 26.70 5.76 16.51
C LEU A 18 27.22 7.19 16.48
N THR A 19 28.42 7.38 15.92
CA THR A 19 28.88 8.72 15.55
C THR A 19 28.18 9.19 14.27
N GLU A 20 28.20 10.49 14.00
CA GLU A 20 27.60 11.05 12.78
C GLU A 20 28.20 10.42 11.52
N ALA A 21 29.53 10.28 11.47
CA ALA A 21 30.21 9.63 10.36
C ALA A 21 29.79 8.17 10.15
N GLN A 22 29.56 7.42 11.24
CA GLN A 22 29.05 6.05 11.16
C GLN A 22 27.59 5.99 10.72
N ALA A 23 26.78 6.99 11.10
CA ALA A 23 25.40 7.10 10.68
C ALA A 23 25.32 7.40 9.18
N GLU A 24 26.12 8.34 8.67
CA GLU A 24 26.20 8.68 7.25
C GLU A 24 26.69 7.49 6.40
N GLU A 25 27.75 6.79 6.82
CA GLU A 25 28.25 5.60 6.12
C GLU A 25 27.17 4.52 6.01
N ARG A 26 26.42 4.29 7.10
CA ARG A 26 25.33 3.31 7.12
C ARG A 26 24.14 3.76 6.28
N LEU A 27 23.79 5.04 6.31
CA LEU A 27 22.73 5.60 5.49
C LEU A 27 23.06 5.44 4.00
N ALA A 28 24.30 5.72 3.60
CA ALA A 28 24.75 5.50 2.23
C ALA A 28 24.72 4.02 1.82
N ARG A 29 25.02 3.11 2.76
CA ARG A 29 25.06 1.66 2.50
C ARG A 29 23.68 1.00 2.45
N PHE A 30 22.78 1.36 3.36
CA PHE A 30 21.50 0.67 3.54
C PHE A 30 20.31 1.47 2.98
N GLY A 31 20.52 2.75 2.68
CA GLY A 31 19.44 3.66 2.30
C GLY A 31 18.60 4.10 3.50
N GLU A 32 17.60 4.93 3.22
CA GLU A 32 16.63 5.31 4.24
C GLU A 32 15.84 4.09 4.73
N ASN A 33 15.65 3.99 6.05
CA ASN A 33 14.78 2.97 6.64
C ASN A 33 13.31 3.38 6.53
N THR A 34 12.87 3.64 5.30
CA THR A 34 11.48 3.94 4.96
C THR A 34 10.86 2.74 4.31
N VAL A 35 9.63 2.40 4.73
CA VAL A 35 8.85 1.37 4.04
C VAL A 35 8.55 1.92 2.65
N PRO A 36 8.82 1.15 1.57
CA PRO A 36 8.49 1.59 0.22
C PRO A 36 7.02 2.04 0.19
N ALA A 37 6.76 3.24 -0.31
CA ALA A 37 5.40 3.72 -0.46
C ALA A 37 4.62 2.68 -1.28
N ALA A 38 3.64 2.05 -0.63
CA ALA A 38 2.76 1.12 -1.31
C ALA A 38 2.12 1.92 -2.44
N HIS A 39 2.47 1.60 -3.69
CA HIS A 39 1.72 2.10 -4.83
C HIS A 39 0.32 1.50 -4.69
N GLU A 40 -0.61 2.29 -4.16
CA GLU A 40 -2.02 1.93 -4.12
C GLU A 40 -2.40 1.53 -5.54
N ALA A 41 -2.92 0.30 -5.68
CA ALA A 41 -3.33 -0.19 -6.99
C ALA A 41 -4.29 0.84 -7.61
N PRO A 42 -4.11 1.19 -8.89
CA PRO A 42 -4.90 2.26 -9.49
C PRO A 42 -6.38 1.94 -9.33
N TRP A 43 -7.13 2.88 -8.75
CA TRP A 43 -8.57 2.79 -8.45
C TRP A 43 -9.43 2.14 -9.57
N PRO A 44 -9.21 2.41 -10.88
CA PRO A 44 -9.96 1.70 -11.94
C PRO A 44 -9.74 0.18 -11.97
N ARG A 45 -8.55 -0.32 -11.60
CA ARG A 45 -8.31 -1.77 -11.49
C ARG A 45 -9.07 -2.39 -10.33
N LEU A 46 -9.20 -1.67 -9.22
CA LEU A 46 -9.99 -2.09 -8.06
C LEU A 46 -11.49 -2.12 -8.42
N PHE A 47 -11.97 -1.13 -9.16
CA PHE A 47 -13.35 -1.08 -9.65
C PHE A 47 -13.70 -2.26 -10.58
N VAL A 48 -12.85 -2.54 -11.58
CA VAL A 48 -13.04 -3.70 -12.48
C VAL A 48 -12.98 -5.02 -11.72
N ARG A 49 -12.14 -5.13 -10.68
CA ARG A 49 -12.11 -6.30 -9.80
C ARG A 49 -13.39 -6.41 -8.98
N SER A 50 -13.92 -5.30 -8.47
CA SER A 50 -15.20 -5.27 -7.75
C SER A 50 -16.36 -5.74 -8.63
N LEU A 51 -16.37 -5.39 -9.92
CA LEU A 51 -17.38 -5.85 -10.88
C LEU A 51 -17.38 -7.37 -11.12
N ARG A 52 -16.32 -8.10 -10.74
CA ARG A 52 -16.31 -9.58 -10.81
C ARG A 52 -17.09 -10.23 -9.67
N ASP A 53 -17.42 -9.49 -8.62
CA ASP A 53 -18.28 -10.01 -7.55
C ASP A 53 -19.71 -10.20 -8.09
N PRO A 54 -20.35 -11.37 -7.87
CA PRO A 54 -21.64 -11.69 -8.45
C PRO A 54 -22.73 -10.66 -8.07
N PHE A 55 -22.67 -10.10 -6.87
CA PHE A 55 -23.64 -9.09 -6.43
C PHE A 55 -23.41 -7.75 -7.13
N THR A 56 -22.14 -7.33 -7.25
CA THR A 56 -21.79 -6.08 -7.94
C THR A 56 -22.11 -6.14 -9.44
N ALA A 57 -21.91 -7.29 -10.08
CA ALA A 57 -22.28 -7.52 -11.47
C ALA A 57 -23.81 -7.37 -11.68
N VAL A 58 -24.61 -7.98 -10.79
CA VAL A 58 -26.07 -7.88 -10.83
C VAL A 58 -26.55 -6.45 -10.61
N LEU A 59 -26.00 -5.74 -9.62
CA LEU A 59 -26.33 -4.34 -9.36
C LEU A 59 -25.96 -3.44 -10.55
N GLY A 60 -24.79 -3.64 -11.15
CA GLY A 60 -24.37 -2.90 -12.33
C GLY A 60 -25.32 -3.12 -13.52
N CYS A 61 -25.70 -4.39 -13.77
CA CYS A 61 -26.67 -4.75 -14.79
C CYS A 61 -28.04 -4.09 -14.53
N LEU A 62 -28.55 -4.20 -13.30
CA LEU A 62 -29.83 -3.61 -12.90
C LEU A 62 -29.81 -2.07 -13.04
N GLY A 63 -28.72 -1.42 -12.64
CA GLY A 63 -28.52 0.02 -12.80
C GLY A 63 -28.56 0.45 -14.26
N LEU A 64 -27.91 -0.29 -15.16
CA LEU A 64 -27.93 -0.03 -16.60
C LEU A 64 -29.34 -0.20 -17.19
N VAL A 65 -30.05 -1.27 -16.84
CA VAL A 65 -31.43 -1.51 -17.29
C VAL A 65 -32.35 -0.39 -16.78
N SER A 66 -32.24 -0.02 -15.50
CA SER A 66 -33.02 1.07 -14.90
C SER A 66 -32.76 2.42 -15.58
N ALA A 67 -31.50 2.72 -15.90
CA ALA A 67 -31.12 3.94 -16.61
C ALA A 67 -31.67 3.97 -18.04
N ALA A 68 -31.63 2.85 -18.75
CA ALA A 68 -32.18 2.73 -20.10
C ALA A 68 -33.70 2.93 -20.11
N VAL A 69 -34.42 2.26 -19.22
CA VAL A 69 -35.86 2.42 -19.05
C VAL A 69 -36.22 3.86 -18.68
N SER A 70 -35.49 4.46 -17.73
CA SER A 70 -35.70 5.85 -17.33
C SER A 70 -35.43 6.83 -18.48
N ALA A 71 -34.40 6.57 -19.30
CA ALA A 71 -34.07 7.40 -20.45
C ALA A 71 -35.12 7.29 -21.56
N TRP A 72 -35.72 6.12 -21.75
CA TRP A 72 -36.83 5.91 -22.70
C TRP A 72 -38.13 6.52 -22.20
N GLY A 73 -38.44 6.38 -20.91
CA GLY A 73 -39.59 7.03 -20.28
C GLY A 73 -39.50 8.55 -20.31
N ARG A 74 -38.30 9.13 -20.19
CA ARG A 74 -38.07 10.58 -20.36
C ARG A 74 -38.10 11.07 -21.81
N ARG A 75 -37.98 10.17 -22.79
CA ARG A 75 -37.98 10.51 -24.23
C ARG A 75 -39.37 10.36 -24.87
N ARG A 76 -40.36 9.81 -24.16
CA ARG A 76 -41.78 9.81 -24.52
C ARG A 76 -42.50 10.95 -23.80
#